data_AF-A0A1C4U696-F1
#
_entry.id   AF-A0A1C4U696-F1
#
_cell.length_a   1.000
_cell.length_b   1.000
_cell.length_c   1.000
_cell.angle_alpha   90.00
_cell.angle_beta   90.00
_cell.angle_gamma   90.00
#
_symmetry.space_group_name_H-M   'P 1'
#
loop_
_entity.id
_entity.type
_entity.pdbx_description
1 polymer ?
#
loop_
_entity_poly.entity_id
_entity_poly.type
_entity_poly.pdbx_seq_one_letter_code
_entity_poly.pdbx_strand_id
1 'polypeptide(L)'
;MSERFVIHLPVVANDLLSAQRLARVVAHWTHVLPQTEPGGATVSREDDQNVRHWVFCDRIMDGGRRCLLRPDHDGACSRRPGRR
;
A
#
# COMPACT_ATOMS: atom_id res chain seq x y z
N MET A 1 14.11 -2.17 -21.25
CA MET A 1 13.53 -2.99 -20.17
C MET A 1 13.69 -2.20 -18.89
N SER A 2 12.63 -1.98 -18.11
CA SER A 2 12.76 -1.36 -16.79
C SER A 2 12.75 -2.46 -15.73
N GLU A 3 13.75 -2.45 -14.86
CA GLU A 3 13.82 -3.33 -13.71
C GLU A 3 12.96 -2.77 -12.56
N ARG A 4 12.44 -3.65 -11.71
CA ARG A 4 11.67 -3.26 -10.51
C ARG A 4 12.51 -3.55 -9.28
N PHE A 5 12.66 -2.54 -8.43
CA PHE A 5 13.35 -2.63 -7.16
C PHE A 5 12.36 -2.36 -6.01
N VAL A 6 12.70 -2.85 -4.81
CA VAL A 6 11.93 -2.63 -3.59
C VAL A 6 12.80 -1.88 -2.59
N ILE A 7 12.25 -0.84 -1.98
CA ILE A 7 12.91 -0.10 -0.91
C ILE A 7 12.42 -0.68 0.42
N HIS A 8 13.33 -1.26 1.19
CA HIS A 8 13.05 -1.70 2.55
C HIS A 8 13.35 -0.55 3.51
N LEU A 9 12.33 -0.08 4.21
CA LEU A 9 12.43 0.96 5.23
C LEU A 9 11.86 0.42 6.55
N PRO A 10 12.70 -0.03 7.49
CA PRO A 10 12.25 -0.50 8.79
C PRO A 10 11.51 0.60 9.55
N VAL A 11 10.43 0.25 10.23
CA VAL A 11 9.63 1.16 11.06
C VAL A 11 9.22 0.46 12.34
N VAL A 12 9.05 1.23 13.42
CA VAL A 12 8.52 0.73 14.70
C VAL A 12 7.03 1.04 14.78
N ALA A 13 6.22 0.01 15.04
CA ALA A 13 4.79 0.13 15.26
C ALA A 13 4.32 -0.94 16.27
N ASN A 14 3.23 -0.66 16.98
CA ASN A 14 2.72 -1.56 18.03
C ASN A 14 2.16 -2.88 17.47
N ASP A 15 1.63 -2.84 16.25
CA ASP A 15 0.97 -3.96 15.59
C ASP A 15 0.94 -3.76 14.06
N LEU A 16 0.50 -4.80 13.35
CA LEU A 16 0.37 -4.78 11.88
C LEU A 16 -0.56 -3.67 11.39
N LEU A 17 -1.68 -3.43 12.09
CA LEU A 17 -2.65 -2.42 11.67
C LEU A 17 -2.05 -1.00 11.77
N SER A 18 -1.26 -0.74 12.80
CA SER A 18 -0.53 0.50 13.03
C SER A 18 0.56 0.69 11.96
N ALA A 19 1.28 -0.39 11.62
CA ALA A 19 2.24 -0.38 10.51
C ALA A 19 1.56 -0.07 9.17
N GLN A 20 0.41 -0.69 8.85
CA GLN A 20 -0.36 -0.40 7.64
C GLN A 20 -0.86 1.06 7.60
N ARG A 21 -1.24 1.64 8.75
CA ARG A 21 -1.65 3.05 8.83
C ARG A 21 -0.47 3.98 8.53
N LEU A 22 0.70 3.74 9.12
CA LEU A 22 1.92 4.50 8.84
C LEU A 22 2.32 4.37 7.37
N ALA A 23 2.35 3.14 6.84
CA ALA A 23 2.68 2.87 5.45
C ALA A 23 1.73 3.57 4.47
N ARG A 24 0.46 3.75 4.82
CA ARG A 24 -0.49 4.54 4.03
C ARG A 24 -0.10 6.02 3.94
N VAL A 25 0.40 6.61 5.03
CA VAL A 25 0.89 7.99 5.05
C VAL A 25 2.12 8.11 4.15
N VAL A 26 3.09 7.19 4.30
CA VAL A 26 4.29 7.16 3.46
C VAL A 26 3.93 6.98 1.99
N ALA A 27 3.06 6.02 1.66
CA ALA A 27 2.58 5.79 0.31
C ALA A 27 1.92 7.05 -0.28
N HIS A 28 1.14 7.79 0.51
CA HIS A 28 0.55 9.04 0.04
C HIS A 28 1.61 10.09 -0.31
N TRP A 29 2.67 10.23 0.50
CA TRP A 29 3.78 11.14 0.22
C TRP A 29 4.54 10.76 -1.05
N THR A 30 4.71 9.46 -1.32
CA THR A 30 5.41 8.99 -2.53
C THR A 30 4.70 9.28 -3.84
N HIS A 31 3.44 9.75 -3.84
CA HIS A 31 2.75 10.14 -5.08
C HIS A 31 3.46 11.24 -5.89
N VAL A 32 4.34 12.02 -5.26
CA VAL A 32 5.17 13.02 -5.95
C VAL A 32 6.31 12.41 -6.78
N LEU A 33 6.61 11.12 -6.58
CA LEU A 33 7.68 10.38 -7.25
C LEU A 33 7.08 9.51 -8.36
N PRO A 34 7.23 9.85 -9.65
CA PRO A 34 6.63 9.10 -10.76
C PRO A 34 7.17 7.67 -10.90
N GLN A 35 8.29 7.35 -10.26
CA GLN A 35 8.91 6.02 -10.26
C GLN A 35 8.24 5.05 -9.28
N THR A 36 7.34 5.53 -8.40
CA THR A 36 6.71 4.72 -7.36
C THR A 36 5.32 4.23 -7.77
N GLU A 37 4.90 3.08 -7.23
CA GLU A 37 3.55 2.51 -7.39
C GLU A 37 2.89 2.41 -6.00
N PRO A 38 2.36 3.52 -5.43
CA PRO A 38 1.92 3.53 -4.04
C PRO A 38 0.75 2.61 -3.73
N GLY A 39 -0.09 2.30 -4.72
CA GLY A 39 -1.18 1.34 -4.56
C GLY A 39 -0.68 -0.09 -4.33
N GLY A 40 0.56 -0.37 -4.74
CA GLY A 40 1.26 -1.63 -4.55
C GLY A 40 1.94 -1.78 -3.20
N ALA A 41 1.76 -0.82 -2.28
CA ALA A 41 2.43 -0.82 -0.99
C ALA A 41 2.02 -2.02 -0.13
N THR A 42 3.03 -2.66 0.47
CA THR A 42 2.86 -3.76 1.41
C THR A 42 3.70 -3.51 2.65
N VAL A 43 3.30 -4.12 3.77
CA VAL A 43 4.09 -4.19 5.00
C VAL A 43 4.34 -5.64 5.35
N SER A 44 5.45 -5.92 6.01
CA SER A 44 5.81 -7.24 6.53
C SER A 44 6.42 -7.06 7.91
N ARG A 45 6.48 -8.13 8.70
CA ARG A 45 7.33 -8.11 9.88
C ARG A 45 8.79 -8.18 9.42
N GLU A 46 9.68 -7.52 10.15
CA GLU A 46 11.09 -7.44 9.78
C GLU A 46 11.77 -8.81 9.71
N ASP A 47 11.36 -9.72 10.59
CA ASP A 47 11.80 -11.12 10.69
C ASP A 47 11.05 -12.08 9.74
N ASP A 48 10.04 -11.60 9.02
CA ASP A 48 9.20 -12.41 8.12
C ASP A 48 8.77 -11.63 6.86
N GLN A 49 9.77 -11.19 6.08
CA GLN A 49 9.57 -10.32 4.91
C GLN A 49 8.91 -11.02 3.70
N ASN A 50 8.82 -12.34 3.75
CA ASN A 50 8.11 -13.13 2.74
C ASN A 50 6.58 -13.03 2.91
N VAL A 51 6.11 -12.72 4.12
CA VAL A 51 4.70 -12.49 4.41
C VAL A 51 4.38 -11.01 4.24
N ARG A 52 3.77 -10.68 3.10
CA ARG A 52 3.41 -9.31 2.73
C ARG A 52 1.93 -9.05 2.93
N HIS A 53 1.62 -8.05 3.73
CA HIS A 53 0.27 -7.57 3.96
C HIS A 53 0.02 -6.31 3.15
N TRP A 54 -1.06 -6.26 2.39
CA TRP A 54 -1.41 -5.10 1.59
C TRP A 54 -1.76 -3.87 2.46
N VAL A 55 -1.31 -2.68 2.07
CA VAL A 55 -1.67 -1.41 2.73
C VAL A 55 -3.03 -0.88 2.23
N PHE A 56 -3.32 -1.20 0.98
CA PHE A 56 -4.55 -0.88 0.26
C PHE A 56 -5.22 -2.16 -0.24
N CYS A 57 -6.40 -2.02 -0.82
CA CYS A 57 -7.04 -3.10 -1.56
C CYS A 57 -6.15 -3.58 -2.72
N ASP A 58 -5.96 -4.89 -2.83
CA ASP A 58 -5.08 -5.56 -3.79
C ASP A 58 -5.69 -5.66 -5.20
N ARG A 59 -6.99 -5.38 -5.33
CA ARG A 59 -7.75 -5.43 -6.58
C ARG A 59 -7.25 -4.40 -7.61
N ILE A 60 -7.09 -4.87 -8.84
CA ILE A 60 -6.88 -4.03 -10.03
C ILE A 60 -8.24 -3.55 -10.54
N MET A 61 -8.38 -2.25 -10.74
CA MET A 61 -9.55 -1.61 -11.36
C MET A 61 -9.34 -1.44 -12.87
N ASP A 62 -10.42 -1.08 -13.56
CA ASP A 62 -10.39 -0.71 -14.97
C ASP A 62 -9.31 0.35 -15.25
N GLY A 63 -8.59 0.18 -16.35
CA GLY A 63 -7.41 0.99 -16.69
C GLY A 63 -6.13 0.58 -15.97
N GLY A 64 -6.09 -0.59 -15.32
CA GLY A 64 -4.88 -1.19 -14.75
C GLY A 64 -4.39 -0.51 -13.46
N ARG A 65 -5.23 0.32 -12.83
CA ARG A 65 -4.88 1.05 -11.60
C ARG A 65 -5.31 0.26 -10.37
N ARG A 66 -4.56 0.38 -9.27
CA ARG A 66 -4.94 -0.19 -7.98
C ARG A 66 -5.95 0.67 -7.23
N CYS A 67 -6.82 0.01 -6.47
CA CYS A 67 -7.71 0.63 -5.50
C CYS A 67 -6.90 1.24 -4.34
N LEU A 68 -7.33 2.39 -3.82
CA LEU A 68 -6.68 3.09 -2.69
C LEU A 68 -7.51 3.07 -1.41
N LEU A 69 -8.55 2.23 -1.36
CA LEU A 69 -9.29 1.93 -0.15
C LEU A 69 -8.53 0.94 0.73
N ARG A 70 -8.98 0.75 1.98
CA ARG A 70 -8.38 -0.23 2.91
C ARG A 70 -8.51 -1.66 2.35
N PRO A 71 -7.64 -2.60 2.74
CA PRO A 71 -7.90 -4.02 2.54
C PRO A 71 -9.30 -4.39 3.06
N ASP A 72 -9.95 -5.33 2.39
CA ASP A 72 -11.27 -5.86 2.77
C ASP A 72 -12.37 -4.81 2.93
N HIS A 73 -12.27 -3.69 2.21
CA HIS A 73 -13.32 -2.67 2.23
C HIS A 73 -14.60 -3.17 1.56
N ASP A 74 -15.73 -2.75 2.12
CA ASP A 74 -17.03 -2.91 1.49
C ASP A 74 -17.19 -1.95 0.29
N GLY A 75 -18.12 -2.30 -0.60
CA GLY A 75 -18.49 -1.47 -1.75
C GLY A 75 -17.48 -1.51 -2.92
N ALA A 76 -17.72 -0.64 -3.90
CA ALA A 76 -16.93 -0.59 -5.12
C ALA A 76 -15.51 -0.06 -4.86
N CYS A 77 -14.53 -0.60 -5.59
CA CYS A 77 -13.16 -0.10 -5.56
C CYS A 77 -13.10 1.38 -5.98
N SER A 78 -12.23 2.15 -5.33
CA SER A 78 -12.07 3.57 -5.60
C SER A 78 -10.65 4.05 -5.32
N ARG A 79 -10.25 5.15 -5.96
CA ARG A 79 -9.00 5.87 -5.68
C ARG A 79 -9.18 7.00 -4.67
N ARG A 80 -10.41 7.42 -4.39
CA ARG A 80 -10.69 8.43 -3.37
C ARG A 80 -11.03 7.70 -2.08
N PRO A 81 -10.43 8.07 -0.94
CA PRO A 81 -10.98 7.67 0.35
C PRO A 81 -12.44 8.09 0.34
N GLY A 82 -13.37 7.14 0.41
CA GLY A 82 -14.77 7.48 0.60
C GLY A 82 -14.87 8.37 1.83
N ARG A 83 -15.48 9.55 1.69
CA ARG A 83 -15.90 10.33 2.86
C ARG A 83 -16.93 9.46 3.57
N ARG A 84 -16.51 8.81 4.66
CA ARG A 84 -17.45 8.21 5.62
C ARG A 84 -18.07 9.33 6.43
#